data_AF-A0A2V2VMJ6-F1
#
_entry.id   AF-A0A2V2VMJ6-F1
#
_cell.length_a   1.000
_cell.length_b   1.000
_cell.length_c   1.000
_cell.angle_alpha   90.00
_cell.angle_beta   90.00
_cell.angle_gamma   90.00
#
_symmetry.space_group_name_H-M   'P 1'
#
loop_
_entity.id
_entity.type
_entity.pdbx_description
1 polymer ?
#
loop_
_entity_poly.entity_id
_entity_poly.type
_entity_poly.pdbx_seq_one_letter_code
_entity_poly.pdbx_strand_id
1 'polypeptide(L)'
;MATDEKHKKSLVELMAEIHSLMLEKSEEYLTRYRRSVYSTPKSYLGFIDSYTSVYKKKFDELNEEASKINKGLQKLHQAGEDVRVMRTQLQEKEVLLQNKRKETDALVREIEIRTAEAEKKRMEVEIVKETVARDAAIVAEGEAEAKKDLEAAEPALLEAIESLNSITANDFTTLKKLANPPALIKRIFDAVSVLLHRPLQPPGAEEVKGALWITDSWEFSGRQLASDSGTLDNLRSFGENQKDYINEETCELLLPYLWMEDFTQERARKASGNIAGLCTWVRSMYKYINIAKIVAPKREKLRIATIKLRVANKKKEEQEEELARVTAEVERYNQQLAEENAKKQALEDDATRTKQRMDSANGLIDALSGERERWTRQSNDFKSLIERLIGDVALSCAFISYCGPFNSEFRHQLCTKTST
;
A
#
# COMPACT_ATOMS: atom_id res chain seq x y z
N MET A 1 -76.13 -10.64 -23.04
CA MET A 1 -75.61 -10.11 -24.33
C MET A 1 -74.74 -8.92 -24.04
N ALA A 2 -73.49 -8.93 -24.50
CA ALA A 2 -72.55 -7.82 -24.34
C ALA A 2 -72.78 -6.77 -25.44
N THR A 3 -73.99 -6.21 -25.51
CA THR A 3 -74.40 -5.31 -26.59
C THR A 3 -75.27 -4.19 -26.03
N ASP A 4 -75.21 -3.03 -26.70
CA ASP A 4 -75.99 -1.85 -26.32
C ASP A 4 -77.50 -2.09 -26.43
N GLU A 5 -78.30 -1.43 -25.59
CA GLU A 5 -79.77 -1.60 -25.56
C GLU A 5 -80.44 -1.33 -26.92
N LYS A 6 -79.86 -0.43 -27.71
CA LYS A 6 -80.30 -0.18 -29.09
C LYS A 6 -80.17 -1.43 -29.96
N HIS A 7 -79.03 -2.11 -29.93
CA HIS A 7 -78.79 -3.32 -30.71
C HIS A 7 -79.66 -4.50 -30.26
N LYS A 8 -79.98 -4.58 -28.96
CA LYS A 8 -80.91 -5.59 -28.45
C LYS A 8 -82.32 -5.39 -29.00
N LYS A 9 -82.82 -4.14 -29.02
CA LYS A 9 -84.14 -3.84 -29.61
C LYS A 9 -84.19 -4.19 -31.10
N SER A 10 -83.21 -3.74 -31.87
CA SER A 10 -83.13 -4.07 -33.30
C SER A 10 -83.01 -5.56 -33.56
N LEU A 11 -82.35 -6.32 -32.69
CA LEU A 11 -82.31 -7.78 -32.81
C LEU A 11 -83.67 -8.43 -32.56
N VAL A 12 -84.42 -7.96 -31.56
CA VAL A 12 -85.77 -8.47 -31.27
C VAL A 12 -86.70 -8.20 -32.45
N GLU A 13 -86.63 -6.99 -33.02
CA GLU A 13 -87.35 -6.60 -34.23
C GLU A 13 -86.98 -7.51 -35.41
N LEU A 14 -85.68 -7.68 -35.68
CA LEU A 14 -85.17 -8.57 -36.74
C LEU A 14 -85.67 -10.01 -36.58
N MET A 15 -85.63 -10.56 -35.36
CA MET A 15 -86.11 -11.92 -35.10
C MET A 15 -87.61 -12.06 -35.38
N ALA A 16 -88.41 -11.05 -35.04
CA ALA A 16 -89.84 -11.03 -35.34
C ALA A 16 -90.09 -10.94 -36.86
N GLU A 17 -89.38 -10.04 -37.56
CA GLU A 17 -89.45 -9.89 -39.01
C GLU A 17 -89.08 -11.17 -39.76
N ILE A 18 -88.01 -11.86 -39.33
CA ILE A 18 -87.62 -13.17 -39.88
C ILE A 18 -88.78 -14.17 -39.73
N HIS A 19 -89.44 -14.24 -38.57
CA HIS A 19 -90.55 -15.18 -38.38
C HIS A 19 -91.73 -14.84 -39.29
N SER A 20 -92.10 -13.56 -39.39
CA SER A 20 -93.15 -13.09 -40.30
C SER A 20 -92.84 -13.38 -41.77
N LEU A 21 -91.60 -13.14 -42.20
CA LEU A 21 -91.13 -13.45 -43.56
C LEU A 21 -91.23 -14.95 -43.86
N MET A 22 -90.92 -15.81 -42.90
CA MET A 22 -91.02 -17.26 -43.07
C MET A 22 -92.47 -17.73 -43.21
N LEU A 23 -93.43 -17.07 -42.54
CA LEU A 23 -94.85 -17.36 -42.72
C LEU A 23 -95.32 -17.00 -44.13
N GLU A 24 -94.98 -15.80 -44.61
CA GLU A 24 -95.28 -15.35 -45.97
C GLU A 24 -94.68 -16.31 -47.02
N LYS A 25 -93.42 -16.70 -46.84
CA LYS A 25 -92.71 -17.57 -47.79
C LYS A 25 -93.22 -19.01 -47.77
N SER A 26 -93.72 -19.49 -46.64
CA SER A 26 -94.40 -20.78 -46.55
C SER A 26 -95.70 -20.80 -47.37
N GLU A 27 -96.48 -19.72 -47.36
CA GLU A 27 -97.70 -19.59 -48.17
C GLU A 27 -97.38 -19.50 -49.67
N GLU A 28 -96.34 -18.76 -50.04
CA GLU A 28 -95.86 -18.68 -51.41
C GLU A 28 -95.35 -20.04 -51.92
N TYR A 29 -94.63 -20.78 -51.08
CA TYR A 29 -94.13 -22.12 -51.41
C TYR A 29 -95.26 -23.12 -51.62
N LEU A 30 -96.32 -23.05 -50.79
CA LEU A 30 -97.54 -23.83 -50.97
C LEU A 30 -98.24 -23.48 -52.29
N THR A 31 -98.32 -22.20 -52.63
CA THR A 31 -98.97 -21.74 -53.86
C THR A 31 -98.22 -22.23 -55.11
N ARG A 32 -96.88 -22.14 -55.10
CA ARG A 32 -96.02 -22.43 -56.26
C ARG A 32 -95.70 -23.91 -56.45
N TYR A 33 -95.44 -24.65 -55.36
CA TYR A 33 -95.02 -26.06 -55.42
C TYR A 33 -96.05 -27.04 -54.86
N ARG A 34 -97.20 -26.56 -54.34
CA ARG A 34 -98.25 -27.39 -53.72
C ARG A 34 -97.74 -28.25 -52.55
N ARG A 35 -96.66 -27.81 -51.89
CA ARG A 35 -96.07 -28.45 -50.72
C ARG A 35 -96.27 -27.56 -49.50
N SER A 36 -96.88 -28.10 -48.45
CA SER A 36 -97.12 -27.37 -47.21
C SER A 36 -95.86 -27.37 -46.33
N VAL A 37 -95.45 -26.19 -45.87
CA VAL A 37 -94.39 -26.00 -44.88
C VAL A 37 -94.97 -25.17 -43.74
N TYR A 38 -94.88 -25.67 -42.51
CA TYR A 38 -95.47 -25.00 -41.35
C TYR A 38 -94.39 -24.38 -40.47
N SER A 39 -94.53 -23.08 -40.21
CA SER A 39 -93.75 -22.35 -39.21
C SER A 39 -94.64 -22.11 -38.00
N THR A 40 -94.27 -22.64 -36.83
CA THR A 40 -95.09 -22.57 -35.61
C THR A 40 -94.42 -21.70 -34.54
N PRO A 41 -95.16 -21.20 -33.52
CA PRO A 41 -94.55 -20.54 -32.37
C PRO A 41 -93.49 -21.40 -31.66
N LYS A 42 -93.65 -22.74 -31.66
CA LYS A 42 -92.63 -23.67 -31.14
C LYS A 42 -91.35 -23.64 -31.96
N SER A 43 -91.45 -23.50 -33.29
CA SER A 43 -90.29 -23.31 -34.17
C SER A 43 -89.57 -21.98 -33.89
N TYR A 44 -90.32 -20.93 -33.55
CA TYR A 44 -89.76 -19.63 -33.14
C TYR A 44 -88.99 -19.70 -31.82
N LEU A 45 -89.54 -20.38 -30.81
CA LEU A 45 -88.82 -20.61 -29.55
C LEU A 45 -87.55 -21.46 -29.78
N GLY A 46 -87.62 -22.49 -30.62
CA GLY A 46 -86.45 -23.29 -31.00
C GLY A 46 -85.36 -22.48 -31.73
N PHE A 47 -85.76 -21.48 -32.53
CA PHE A 47 -84.83 -20.53 -33.16
C PHE A 47 -84.14 -19.64 -32.11
N ILE A 48 -84.87 -19.07 -31.15
CA ILE A 48 -84.31 -18.24 -30.08
C ILE A 48 -83.34 -19.05 -29.20
N ASP A 49 -83.70 -20.27 -28.83
CA ASP A 49 -82.84 -21.16 -28.04
C ASP A 49 -81.55 -21.50 -28.79
N SER A 50 -81.67 -21.84 -30.08
CA SER A 50 -80.52 -22.12 -30.95
C SER A 50 -79.61 -20.90 -31.07
N TYR A 51 -80.19 -19.71 -31.29
CA TYR A 51 -79.45 -18.46 -31.34
C TYR A 51 -78.70 -18.19 -30.04
N THR A 52 -79.37 -18.30 -28.89
CA THR A 52 -78.77 -18.01 -27.58
C THR A 52 -77.59 -18.94 -27.28
N SER A 53 -77.75 -20.23 -27.58
CA SER A 53 -76.71 -21.25 -27.39
C SER A 53 -75.52 -21.02 -28.33
N VAL A 54 -75.78 -20.86 -29.64
CA VAL A 54 -74.73 -20.68 -30.66
C VAL A 54 -74.00 -19.36 -30.46
N TYR A 55 -74.72 -18.27 -30.18
CA TYR A 55 -74.12 -16.96 -29.93
C TYR A 55 -73.19 -17.01 -28.73
N LYS A 56 -73.64 -17.59 -27.60
CA LYS A 56 -72.80 -17.70 -26.40
C LYS A 56 -71.52 -18.48 -26.71
N LYS A 57 -71.65 -19.65 -27.33
CA LYS A 57 -70.51 -20.49 -27.70
C LYS A 57 -69.53 -19.75 -28.62
N LYS A 58 -70.03 -19.12 -29.68
CA LYS A 58 -69.18 -18.40 -30.65
C LYS A 58 -68.55 -17.15 -30.09
N PHE A 59 -69.27 -16.43 -29.21
CA PHE A 59 -68.75 -15.27 -28.51
C PHE A 59 -67.61 -15.67 -27.58
N ASP A 60 -67.79 -16.73 -26.79
CA ASP A 60 -66.75 -17.22 -25.87
C ASP A 60 -65.50 -17.70 -26.66
N GLU A 61 -65.68 -18.45 -27.75
CA GLU A 61 -64.59 -18.87 -28.65
C GLU A 61 -63.80 -17.69 -29.22
N LEU A 62 -64.48 -16.70 -29.83
CA LEU A 62 -63.84 -15.53 -30.43
C LEU A 62 -63.15 -14.65 -29.37
N ASN A 63 -63.77 -14.49 -28.20
CA ASN A 63 -63.21 -13.67 -27.13
C ASN A 63 -61.96 -14.33 -26.50
N GLU A 64 -61.91 -15.67 -26.41
CA GLU A 64 -60.72 -16.38 -25.96
C GLU A 64 -59.56 -16.21 -26.95
N GLU A 65 -59.82 -16.36 -28.25
CA GLU A 65 -58.81 -16.13 -29.30
C GLU A 65 -58.32 -14.68 -29.32
N ALA A 66 -59.24 -13.71 -29.27
CA ALA A 66 -58.90 -12.29 -29.19
C ALA A 66 -58.04 -11.98 -27.94
N SER A 67 -58.39 -12.57 -26.79
CA SER A 67 -57.62 -12.41 -25.55
C SER A 67 -56.19 -12.94 -25.67
N LYS A 68 -55.99 -14.09 -26.32
CA LYS A 68 -54.66 -14.66 -26.57
C LYS A 68 -53.79 -13.73 -27.43
N ILE A 69 -54.33 -13.23 -28.53
CA ILE A 69 -53.62 -12.29 -29.42
C ILE A 69 -53.28 -10.98 -28.68
N ASN A 70 -54.24 -10.41 -27.96
CA ASN A 70 -54.03 -9.17 -27.21
C ASN A 70 -52.99 -9.31 -26.11
N LYS A 71 -52.95 -10.45 -25.41
CA LYS A 71 -51.88 -10.75 -24.44
C LYS A 71 -50.51 -10.84 -25.12
N GLY A 72 -50.43 -11.43 -26.31
CA GLY A 72 -49.20 -11.48 -27.11
C GLY A 72 -48.70 -10.08 -27.50
N LEU A 73 -49.60 -9.22 -28.01
CA LEU A 73 -49.30 -7.82 -28.33
C LEU A 73 -48.84 -7.03 -27.09
N GLN A 74 -49.50 -7.22 -25.95
CA GLN A 74 -49.11 -6.58 -24.70
C GLN A 74 -47.70 -6.99 -24.26
N LYS A 75 -47.32 -8.27 -24.43
CA LYS A 75 -45.96 -8.76 -24.13
C LYS A 75 -44.92 -8.15 -25.06
N LEU A 76 -45.22 -8.01 -26.35
CA LEU A 76 -44.33 -7.31 -27.30
C LEU A 76 -44.14 -5.84 -26.93
N HIS A 77 -45.22 -5.16 -26.53
CA HIS A 77 -45.14 -3.78 -26.05
C HIS A 77 -44.28 -3.66 -24.79
N GLN A 78 -44.47 -4.54 -23.81
CA GLN A 78 -43.67 -4.57 -22.59
C GLN A 78 -42.17 -4.78 -22.90
N ALA A 79 -41.85 -5.70 -23.81
CA ALA A 79 -40.47 -5.92 -24.23
C ALA A 79 -39.84 -4.65 -24.84
N GLY A 80 -40.60 -3.88 -25.62
CA GLY A 80 -40.15 -2.58 -26.15
C GLY A 80 -39.87 -1.55 -25.06
N GLU A 81 -40.71 -1.47 -24.04
CA GLU A 81 -40.49 -0.60 -22.88
C GLU A 81 -39.27 -1.03 -22.05
N ASP A 82 -39.10 -2.32 -21.81
CA ASP A 82 -37.94 -2.86 -21.08
C ASP A 82 -36.63 -2.55 -21.83
N VAL A 83 -36.62 -2.64 -23.17
CA VAL A 83 -35.50 -2.21 -24.00
C VAL A 83 -35.21 -0.72 -23.87
N ARG A 84 -36.24 0.13 -23.82
CA ARG A 84 -36.08 1.57 -23.64
C ARG A 84 -35.42 1.89 -22.29
N VAL A 85 -35.85 1.21 -21.22
CA VAL A 85 -35.24 1.33 -19.88
C VAL A 85 -33.78 0.87 -19.90
N MET A 86 -33.49 -0.28 -20.51
CA MET A 86 -32.10 -0.78 -20.64
C MET A 86 -31.20 0.19 -21.40
N ARG A 87 -31.72 0.86 -22.44
CA ARG A 87 -30.98 1.89 -23.19
C ARG A 87 -30.61 3.08 -22.31
N THR A 88 -31.54 3.59 -21.50
CA THR A 88 -31.26 4.69 -20.57
C THR A 88 -30.21 4.28 -19.53
N GLN A 89 -30.34 3.09 -18.94
CA GLN A 89 -29.37 2.56 -17.98
C GLN A 89 -27.97 2.37 -18.60
N LEU A 90 -27.90 1.91 -19.85
CA LEU A 90 -26.63 1.76 -20.56
C LEU A 90 -25.94 3.12 -20.76
N GLN A 91 -26.70 4.15 -21.15
CA GLN A 91 -26.16 5.49 -21.35
C GLN A 91 -25.66 6.12 -20.05
N GLU A 92 -26.37 5.95 -18.94
CA GLU A 92 -25.91 6.37 -17.62
C GLU A 92 -24.61 5.66 -17.20
N LYS A 93 -24.51 4.34 -17.44
CA LYS A 93 -23.30 3.56 -17.17
C LYS A 93 -22.12 3.99 -18.03
N GLU A 94 -22.35 4.29 -19.32
CA GLU A 94 -21.30 4.78 -20.23
C GLU A 94 -20.72 6.13 -19.79
N VAL A 95 -21.57 7.06 -19.34
CA VAL A 95 -21.12 8.35 -18.79
C VAL A 95 -20.33 8.15 -17.50
N LEU A 96 -20.83 7.30 -16.59
CA LEU A 96 -20.12 6.97 -15.36
C LEU A 96 -18.74 6.35 -15.64
N LEU A 97 -18.67 5.45 -16.62
CA LEU A 97 -17.44 4.81 -17.05
C LEU A 97 -16.43 5.82 -17.60
N GLN A 98 -16.87 6.78 -18.42
CA GLN A 98 -16.00 7.84 -18.92
C GLN A 98 -15.42 8.71 -17.80
N ASN A 99 -16.24 9.06 -16.79
CA ASN A 99 -15.78 9.81 -15.64
C ASN A 99 -14.77 9.00 -14.83
N LYS A 100 -15.06 7.72 -14.56
CA LYS A 100 -14.16 6.80 -13.84
C LYS A 100 -12.84 6.58 -14.56
N ARG A 101 -12.84 6.53 -15.89
CA ARG A 101 -11.60 6.48 -16.71
C ARG A 101 -10.75 7.72 -16.49
N LYS A 102 -11.35 8.92 -16.55
CA LYS A 102 -10.62 10.18 -16.29
C LYS A 102 -10.04 10.24 -14.87
N GLU A 103 -10.80 9.82 -13.86
CA GLU A 103 -10.34 9.75 -12.47
C GLU A 103 -9.15 8.77 -12.33
N THR A 104 -9.25 7.60 -12.97
CA THR A 104 -8.20 6.58 -12.95
C THR A 104 -6.93 7.09 -13.66
N ASP A 105 -7.07 7.74 -14.81
CA ASP A 105 -5.95 8.31 -15.57
C ASP A 105 -5.23 9.41 -14.78
N ALA A 106 -5.99 10.23 -14.05
CA ALA A 106 -5.41 11.25 -13.15
C ALA A 106 -4.65 10.60 -11.99
N LEU A 107 -5.20 9.54 -11.40
CA LEU A 107 -4.56 8.78 -10.33
C LEU A 107 -3.25 8.11 -10.79
N VAL A 108 -3.23 7.55 -12.01
CA VAL A 108 -2.02 6.97 -12.60
C VAL A 108 -0.92 8.01 -12.75
N ARG A 109 -1.23 9.22 -13.26
CA ARG A 109 -0.25 10.30 -13.39
C ARG A 109 0.32 10.74 -12.03
N GLU A 110 -0.54 10.83 -11.02
CA GLU A 110 -0.11 11.17 -9.65
C GLU A 110 0.84 10.09 -9.09
N ILE A 111 0.55 8.81 -9.33
CA ILE A 111 1.41 7.69 -8.94
C ILE A 111 2.75 7.76 -9.66
N GLU A 112 2.78 8.05 -10.96
CA GLU A 112 4.01 8.19 -11.74
C GLU A 112 4.92 9.29 -11.16
N ILE A 113 4.35 10.47 -10.85
CA ILE A 113 5.08 11.58 -10.24
C ILE A 113 5.67 11.17 -8.88
N ARG A 114 4.85 10.61 -7.99
CA ARG A 114 5.28 10.21 -6.64
C ARG A 114 6.29 9.06 -6.68
N THR A 115 6.15 8.14 -7.62
CA THR A 115 7.12 7.05 -7.81
C THR A 115 8.47 7.61 -8.26
N ALA A 116 8.49 8.58 -9.17
CA ALA A 116 9.72 9.24 -9.59
C ALA A 116 10.37 10.03 -8.43
N GLU A 117 9.58 10.71 -7.60
CA GLU A 117 10.06 11.38 -6.38
C GLU A 117 10.64 10.40 -5.36
N ALA A 118 9.96 9.26 -5.14
CA ALA A 118 10.42 8.19 -4.26
C ALA A 118 11.76 7.61 -4.75
N GLU A 119 11.88 7.36 -6.06
CA GLU A 119 13.10 6.84 -6.68
C GLU A 119 14.27 7.82 -6.56
N LYS A 120 14.03 9.10 -6.80
CA LYS A 120 15.04 10.14 -6.59
C LYS A 120 15.54 10.14 -5.15
N LYS A 121 14.62 10.10 -4.18
CA LYS A 121 14.96 10.07 -2.75
C LYS A 121 15.69 8.78 -2.36
N ARG A 122 15.33 7.64 -2.98
CA ARG A 122 16.03 6.36 -2.78
C ARG A 122 17.49 6.45 -3.21
N MET A 123 17.76 7.04 -4.37
CA MET A 123 19.13 7.24 -4.86
C MET A 123 19.93 8.16 -3.92
N GLU A 124 19.32 9.25 -3.42
CA GLU A 124 19.97 10.14 -2.44
C GLU A 124 20.31 9.42 -1.13
N VAL A 125 19.39 8.59 -0.62
CA VAL A 125 19.61 7.79 0.60
C VAL A 125 20.72 6.76 0.40
N GLU A 126 20.81 6.14 -0.78
CA GLU A 126 21.83 5.13 -1.06
C GLU A 126 23.24 5.74 -1.08
N ILE A 127 23.40 6.93 -1.67
CA ILE A 127 24.65 7.69 -1.61
C ILE A 127 25.02 7.99 -0.15
N VAL A 128 24.05 8.39 0.67
CA VAL A 128 24.31 8.67 2.10
C VAL A 128 24.69 7.40 2.85
N LYS A 129 24.06 6.25 2.58
CA LYS A 129 24.46 4.96 3.16
C LYS A 129 25.89 4.59 2.83
N GLU A 130 26.31 4.73 1.56
CA GLU A 130 27.69 4.45 1.14
C GLU A 130 28.69 5.35 1.86
N THR A 131 28.41 6.66 1.94
CA THR A 131 29.29 7.60 2.64
C THR A 131 29.40 7.29 4.14
N VAL A 132 28.29 6.98 4.81
CA VAL A 132 28.26 6.58 6.22
C VAL A 132 29.01 5.28 6.45
N ALA A 133 28.86 4.28 5.57
CA ALA A 133 29.57 3.01 5.68
C ALA A 133 31.09 3.20 5.52
N ARG A 134 31.51 4.03 4.58
CA ARG A 134 32.93 4.40 4.40
C ARG A 134 33.48 5.13 5.62
N ASP A 135 32.76 6.12 6.14
CA ASP A 135 33.18 6.87 7.32
C ASP A 135 33.22 5.98 8.58
N ALA A 136 32.31 5.01 8.70
CA ALA A 136 32.33 4.01 9.76
C ALA A 136 33.55 3.10 9.68
N ALA A 137 33.95 2.67 8.47
CA ALA A 137 35.15 1.87 8.28
C ALA A 137 36.42 2.63 8.69
N ILE A 138 36.53 3.92 8.34
CA ILE A 138 37.64 4.79 8.75
C ILE A 138 37.70 4.94 10.27
N VAL A 139 36.55 5.13 10.93
CA VAL A 139 36.49 5.20 12.39
C VAL A 139 36.93 3.88 13.02
N ALA A 140 36.44 2.73 12.53
CA ALA A 140 36.81 1.42 13.05
C ALA A 140 38.31 1.11 12.87
N GLU A 141 38.90 1.47 11.74
CA GLU A 141 40.34 1.35 11.50
C GLU A 141 41.14 2.26 12.46
N GLY A 142 40.71 3.52 12.62
CA GLY A 142 41.30 4.46 13.57
C GLY A 142 41.20 4.02 15.03
N GLU A 143 40.10 3.37 15.42
CA GLU A 143 39.94 2.74 16.74
C GLU A 143 40.93 1.59 16.93
N ALA A 144 41.07 0.71 15.93
CA ALA A 144 41.99 -0.41 15.99
C ALA A 144 43.46 0.06 16.10
N GLU A 145 43.85 1.08 15.32
CA GLU A 145 45.18 1.67 15.41
C GLU A 145 45.44 2.35 16.76
N ALA A 146 44.51 3.19 17.23
CA ALA A 146 44.65 3.89 18.50
C ALA A 146 44.72 2.90 19.68
N LYS A 147 43.95 1.81 19.61
CA LYS A 147 43.99 0.74 20.62
C LYS A 147 45.32 0.00 20.60
N LYS A 148 45.82 -0.38 19.42
CA LYS A 148 47.11 -1.06 19.26
C LYS A 148 48.28 -0.21 19.80
N ASP A 149 48.29 1.08 19.51
CA ASP A 149 49.34 1.98 20.00
C ASP A 149 49.23 2.21 21.52
N LEU A 150 48.02 2.19 22.08
CA LEU A 150 47.79 2.28 23.52
C LEU A 150 48.21 0.99 24.26
N GLU A 151 47.93 -0.18 23.69
CA GLU A 151 48.40 -1.47 24.18
C GLU A 151 49.93 -1.56 24.17
N ALA A 152 50.61 -0.87 23.25
CA ALA A 152 52.08 -0.78 23.25
C ALA A 152 52.63 0.07 24.42
N ALA A 153 51.84 1.01 24.96
CA ALA A 153 52.24 1.86 26.09
C ALA A 153 51.96 1.20 27.47
N GLU A 154 51.02 0.26 27.53
CA GLU A 154 50.58 -0.38 28.78
C GLU A 154 51.70 -1.15 29.51
N PRO A 155 52.57 -1.94 28.83
CA PRO A 155 53.71 -2.58 29.47
C PRO A 155 54.69 -1.60 30.10
N ALA A 156 54.93 -0.45 29.45
CA ALA A 156 55.84 0.57 29.98
C ALA A 156 55.26 1.23 31.25
N LEU A 157 53.94 1.42 31.31
CA LEU A 157 53.28 1.94 32.51
C LEU A 157 53.31 0.92 33.66
N LEU A 158 53.04 -0.35 33.38
CA LEU A 158 53.09 -1.42 34.38
C LEU A 158 54.52 -1.60 34.93
N GLU A 159 55.53 -1.60 34.07
CA GLU A 159 56.95 -1.67 34.47
C GLU A 159 57.34 -0.48 35.37
N ALA A 160 56.80 0.71 35.11
CA ALA A 160 57.01 1.88 35.94
C ALA A 160 56.34 1.74 37.33
N ILE A 161 55.11 1.22 37.39
CA ILE A 161 54.39 1.01 38.66
C ILE A 161 55.08 -0.08 39.49
N GLU A 162 55.45 -1.20 38.88
CA GLU A 162 56.15 -2.30 39.55
C GLU A 162 57.51 -1.87 40.09
N SER A 163 58.26 -1.08 39.33
CA SER A 163 59.55 -0.55 39.77
C SER A 163 59.43 0.39 40.96
N LEU A 164 58.38 1.22 41.05
CA LEU A 164 58.08 2.00 42.27
C LEU A 164 57.64 1.13 43.45
N ASN A 165 56.86 0.09 43.21
CA ASN A 165 56.40 -0.83 44.27
C ASN A 165 57.54 -1.65 44.88
N SER A 166 58.64 -1.85 44.14
CA SER A 166 59.84 -2.51 44.65
C SER A 166 60.65 -1.66 45.64
N ILE A 167 60.37 -0.36 45.74
CA ILE A 167 61.09 0.59 46.60
C ILE A 167 60.34 0.77 47.93
N THR A 168 61.06 0.70 49.05
CA THR A 168 60.50 0.90 50.39
C THR A 168 61.02 2.19 51.03
N ALA A 169 60.30 2.73 52.02
CA ALA A 169 60.74 3.91 52.78
C ALA A 169 62.09 3.69 53.51
N ASN A 170 62.42 2.44 53.83
CA ASN A 170 63.71 2.06 54.42
C ASN A 170 64.87 2.28 53.44
N ASP A 171 64.64 2.12 52.13
CA ASP A 171 65.67 2.32 51.10
C ASP A 171 66.06 3.81 50.99
N PHE A 172 65.11 4.73 51.15
CA PHE A 172 65.42 6.17 51.25
C PHE A 172 66.16 6.51 52.55
N THR A 173 65.83 5.82 53.65
CA THR A 173 66.50 6.00 54.94
C THR A 173 67.97 5.54 54.89
N THR A 174 68.29 4.49 54.14
CA THR A 174 69.68 4.05 53.95
C THR A 174 70.46 4.99 53.03
N LEU A 175 69.85 5.52 51.98
CA LEU A 175 70.45 6.54 51.12
C LEU A 175 70.78 7.84 51.88
N LYS A 176 69.88 8.29 52.77
CA LYS A 176 70.09 9.48 53.61
C LYS A 176 71.31 9.38 54.52
N LYS A 177 71.68 8.17 54.95
CA LYS A 177 72.84 7.92 55.82
C LYS A 177 74.17 8.00 55.08
N LEU A 178 74.17 7.98 53.74
CA LEU A 178 75.38 8.16 52.95
C LEU A 178 75.78 9.65 52.92
N ALA A 179 76.98 9.97 53.41
CA ALA A 179 77.50 11.34 53.38
C ALA A 179 77.67 11.87 51.94
N ASN A 180 78.03 10.98 51.00
CA ASN A 180 78.16 11.28 49.58
C ASN A 180 77.67 10.09 48.73
N PRO A 181 76.43 10.13 48.19
CA PRO A 181 75.90 9.07 47.34
C PRO A 181 76.68 8.89 46.02
N PRO A 182 76.66 7.69 45.41
CA PRO A 182 77.31 7.45 44.12
C PRO A 182 76.77 8.38 43.02
N ALA A 183 77.64 8.80 42.10
CA ALA A 183 77.29 9.74 41.02
C ALA A 183 76.12 9.26 40.13
N LEU A 184 75.94 7.94 39.96
CA LEU A 184 74.77 7.38 39.27
C LEU A 184 73.46 7.64 40.01
N ILE A 185 73.46 7.55 41.34
CA ILE A 185 72.26 7.82 42.14
C ILE A 185 71.90 9.30 42.09
N LYS A 186 72.89 10.20 42.18
CA LYS A 186 72.65 11.64 42.05
C LYS A 186 71.97 11.99 40.72
N ARG A 187 72.46 11.46 39.61
CA ARG A 187 71.87 11.64 38.27
C ARG A 187 70.48 11.01 38.11
N ILE A 188 70.21 9.88 38.77
CA ILE A 188 68.85 9.32 38.82
C ILE A 188 67.89 10.30 39.53
N PHE A 189 68.33 10.92 40.63
CA PHE A 189 67.53 11.93 41.34
C PHE A 189 67.36 13.23 40.54
N ASP A 190 68.35 13.61 39.73
CA ASP A 190 68.22 14.72 38.78
C ASP A 190 67.16 14.40 37.72
N ALA A 191 67.18 13.20 37.14
CA ALA A 191 66.18 12.76 36.16
C ALA A 191 64.76 12.63 36.77
N VAL A 192 64.64 12.19 38.02
CA VAL A 192 63.37 12.21 38.76
C VAL A 192 62.90 13.65 39.00
N SER A 193 63.83 14.56 39.31
CA SER A 193 63.51 15.98 39.52
C SER A 193 63.06 16.68 38.24
N VAL A 194 63.62 16.30 37.08
CA VAL A 194 63.15 16.74 35.75
C VAL A 194 61.70 16.31 35.53
N LEU A 195 61.37 15.03 35.78
CA LEU A 195 60.00 14.51 35.62
C LEU A 195 59.00 15.21 36.54
N LEU A 196 59.40 15.54 37.78
CA LEU A 196 58.55 16.23 38.75
C LEU A 196 58.53 17.77 38.59
N HIS A 197 59.13 18.32 37.53
CA HIS A 197 59.27 19.77 37.29
C HIS A 197 59.85 20.54 38.49
N ARG A 198 60.80 19.93 39.21
CA ARG A 198 61.51 20.57 40.32
C ARG A 198 62.68 21.41 39.81
N PRO A 199 63.04 22.51 40.51
CA PRO A 199 64.15 23.34 40.08
C PRO A 199 65.47 22.55 40.18
N LEU A 200 66.32 22.70 39.15
CA LEU A 200 67.64 22.09 39.04
C LEU A 200 68.70 23.20 38.97
N GLN A 201 69.94 22.84 39.27
CA GLN A 201 71.07 23.73 39.01
C GLN A 201 71.23 23.93 37.48
N PRO A 202 71.67 25.12 37.01
CA PRO A 202 71.95 25.32 35.60
C PRO A 202 72.87 24.22 35.04
N PRO A 203 72.56 23.65 33.86
CA PRO A 203 73.35 22.56 33.29
C PRO A 203 74.81 22.97 33.10
N GLY A 204 75.71 22.27 33.79
CA GLY A 204 77.16 22.39 33.65
C GLY A 204 77.78 21.05 33.26
N ALA A 205 79.03 21.09 32.79
CA ALA A 205 79.81 19.88 32.54
C ALA A 205 81.07 19.91 33.42
N GLU A 206 81.24 18.87 34.23
CA GLU A 206 82.40 18.68 35.10
C GLU A 206 83.26 17.52 34.59
N GLU A 207 84.57 17.71 34.52
CA GLU A 207 85.49 16.64 34.14
C GLU A 207 85.80 15.76 35.36
N VAL A 208 85.21 14.56 35.39
CA VAL A 208 85.41 13.58 36.46
C VAL A 208 86.11 12.36 35.89
N LYS A 209 87.36 12.14 36.32
CA LYS A 209 88.22 11.01 35.89
C LYS A 209 88.41 10.94 34.35
N GLY A 210 88.59 12.08 33.68
CA GLY A 210 88.90 12.16 32.24
C GLY A 210 87.69 11.97 31.31
N ALA A 211 86.47 11.97 31.84
CA ALA A 211 85.24 12.02 31.07
C ALA A 211 84.46 13.29 31.46
N LEU A 212 83.68 13.84 30.53
CA LEU A 212 82.73 14.92 30.83
C LEU A 212 81.47 14.33 31.47
N TRP A 213 81.12 14.81 32.66
CA TRP A 213 79.94 14.44 33.42
C TRP A 213 79.00 15.64 33.55
N ILE A 214 77.70 15.38 33.59
CA ILE A 214 76.69 16.40 33.89
C ILE A 214 76.85 16.81 35.35
N THR A 215 76.92 18.11 35.63
CA THR A 215 76.94 18.66 37.00
C THR A 215 75.70 18.18 37.76
N ASP A 216 75.91 17.49 38.88
CA ASP A 216 74.81 16.95 39.68
C ASP A 216 74.07 18.04 40.47
N SER A 217 72.75 17.91 40.61
CA SER A 217 71.93 18.83 41.43
C SER A 217 71.62 18.24 42.81
N TRP A 218 72.48 17.36 43.34
CA TRP A 218 72.20 16.62 44.56
C TRP A 218 72.03 17.53 45.78
N GLU A 219 72.92 18.49 45.99
CA GLU A 219 72.81 19.40 47.14
C GLU A 219 71.69 20.44 46.97
N PHE A 220 71.29 20.72 45.72
CA PHE A 220 70.27 21.73 45.40
C PHE A 220 68.84 21.18 45.54
N SER A 221 68.54 20.02 44.94
CA SER A 221 67.18 19.44 44.93
C SER A 221 67.15 17.94 45.24
N GLY A 222 68.18 17.18 44.88
CA GLY A 222 68.23 15.72 45.07
C GLY A 222 68.18 15.28 46.54
N ARG A 223 68.92 15.94 47.44
CA ARG A 223 68.97 15.63 48.87
C ARG A 223 67.64 15.90 49.56
N GLN A 224 66.96 16.98 49.18
CA GLN A 224 65.63 17.31 49.69
C GLN A 224 64.60 16.27 49.22
N LEU A 225 64.63 15.91 47.93
CA LEU A 225 63.76 14.87 47.36
C LEU A 225 64.00 13.50 48.01
N ALA A 226 65.25 13.13 48.30
CA ALA A 226 65.57 11.88 48.99
C ALA A 226 65.19 11.88 50.48
N SER A 227 65.08 13.05 51.11
CA SER A 227 64.83 13.19 52.55
C SER A 227 63.35 13.40 52.90
N ASP A 228 62.52 13.72 51.91
CA ASP A 228 61.09 13.93 52.07
C ASP A 228 60.36 12.58 52.22
N SER A 229 59.63 12.42 53.33
CA SER A 229 58.86 11.21 53.63
C SER A 229 57.73 10.95 52.64
N GLY A 230 57.24 11.99 51.95
CA GLY A 230 56.19 11.90 50.95
C GLY A 230 56.67 11.56 49.53
N THR A 231 57.99 11.41 49.30
CA THR A 231 58.53 11.24 47.94
C THR A 231 57.98 10.03 47.20
N LEU A 232 57.85 8.87 47.86
CA LEU A 232 57.28 7.68 47.23
C LEU A 232 55.81 7.85 46.86
N ASP A 233 55.01 8.45 47.74
CA ASP A 233 53.59 8.70 47.50
C ASP A 233 53.40 9.76 46.40
N ASN A 234 54.27 10.76 46.35
CA ASN A 234 54.30 11.75 45.28
C ASN A 234 54.66 11.11 43.92
N LEU A 235 55.62 10.18 43.87
CA LEU A 235 55.98 9.46 42.65
C LEU A 235 54.86 8.52 42.17
N ARG A 236 54.16 7.86 43.10
CA ARG A 236 52.98 7.03 42.79
C ARG A 236 51.83 7.90 42.26
N SER A 237 51.51 8.98 42.98
CA SER A 237 50.48 9.94 42.56
C SER A 237 50.78 10.57 41.20
N PHE A 238 52.06 10.85 40.93
CA PHE A 238 52.51 11.34 39.64
C PHE A 238 52.28 10.31 38.52
N GLY A 239 52.67 9.05 38.74
CA GLY A 239 52.44 7.96 37.79
C GLY A 239 50.96 7.67 37.54
N GLU A 240 50.09 7.89 38.51
CA GLU A 240 48.64 7.66 38.37
C GLU A 240 47.92 8.83 37.69
N ASN A 241 48.15 10.06 38.17
CA ASN A 241 47.31 11.22 37.87
C ASN A 241 48.00 12.32 37.04
N GLN A 242 49.33 12.33 36.98
CA GLN A 242 50.10 13.45 36.38
C GLN A 242 50.96 13.06 35.17
N LYS A 243 51.02 11.77 34.83
CA LYS A 243 51.77 11.24 33.66
C LYS A 243 51.45 11.91 32.31
N ASP A 244 50.25 12.48 32.16
CA ASP A 244 49.78 13.11 30.92
C ASP A 244 50.14 14.62 30.82
N TYR A 245 50.74 15.22 31.85
CA TYR A 245 51.14 16.65 31.87
C TYR A 245 52.58 16.90 31.44
N ILE A 246 53.33 15.85 31.07
CA ILE A 246 54.74 15.97 30.71
C ILE A 246 54.88 16.48 29.27
N ASN A 247 55.60 17.58 29.09
CA ASN A 247 55.83 18.18 27.78
C ASN A 247 57.07 17.59 27.09
N GLU A 248 57.21 17.86 25.78
CA GLU A 248 58.35 17.40 24.98
C GLU A 248 59.69 17.94 25.50
N GLU A 249 59.72 19.17 25.99
CA GLU A 249 60.90 19.80 26.60
C GLU A 249 61.43 18.99 27.80
N THR A 250 60.53 18.42 28.62
CA THR A 250 60.90 17.55 29.74
C THR A 250 61.55 16.26 29.24
N CYS A 251 61.03 15.67 28.16
CA CYS A 251 61.62 14.47 27.55
C CYS A 251 63.00 14.77 26.95
N GLU A 252 63.18 15.90 26.27
CA GLU A 252 64.47 16.34 25.72
C GLU A 252 65.49 16.57 26.85
N LEU A 253 65.07 17.16 27.97
CA LEU A 253 65.93 17.39 29.14
C LEU A 253 66.36 16.07 29.83
N LEU A 254 65.60 14.98 29.65
CA LEU A 254 65.95 13.64 30.18
C LEU A 254 66.94 12.89 29.29
N LEU A 255 67.01 13.18 27.98
CA LEU A 255 67.84 12.45 27.02
C LEU A 255 69.33 12.36 27.42
N PRO A 256 69.99 13.47 27.87
CA PRO A 256 71.39 13.41 28.29
C PRO A 256 71.63 12.43 29.42
N TYR A 257 70.64 12.23 30.31
CA TYR A 257 70.75 11.27 31.42
C TYR A 257 70.53 9.83 30.97
N LEU A 258 69.57 9.61 30.06
CA LEU A 258 69.17 8.27 29.60
C LEU A 258 70.15 7.65 28.59
N TRP A 259 70.92 8.47 27.86
CA TRP A 259 71.88 7.99 26.86
C TRP A 259 73.28 7.69 27.41
N MET A 260 73.53 7.93 28.69
CA MET A 260 74.79 7.53 29.32
C MET A 260 74.85 6.00 29.49
N GLU A 261 75.97 5.39 29.12
CA GLU A 261 76.17 3.93 29.18
C GLU A 261 76.02 3.34 30.58
N ASP A 262 76.15 4.15 31.62
CA ASP A 262 76.05 3.72 33.00
C ASP A 262 74.65 3.85 33.62
N PHE A 263 73.69 4.46 32.91
CA PHE A 263 72.30 4.63 33.33
C PHE A 263 71.48 3.34 33.11
N THR A 264 71.83 2.29 33.87
CA THR A 264 71.17 0.98 33.79
C THR A 264 70.78 0.46 35.18
N GLN A 265 69.67 -0.29 35.24
CA GLN A 265 69.16 -0.86 36.48
C GLN A 265 70.20 -1.73 37.21
N GLU A 266 70.99 -2.50 36.47
CA GLU A 266 72.04 -3.36 37.05
C GLU A 266 73.14 -2.56 37.75
N ARG A 267 73.60 -1.47 37.13
CA ARG A 267 74.61 -0.58 37.72
C ARG A 267 74.02 0.21 38.89
N ALA A 268 72.76 0.65 38.78
CA ALA A 268 72.05 1.34 39.86
C ALA A 268 71.85 0.42 41.07
N ARG A 269 71.56 -0.88 40.85
CA ARG A 269 71.35 -1.88 41.91
C ARG A 269 72.64 -2.17 42.67
N LYS A 270 73.77 -2.26 41.95
CA LYS A 270 75.10 -2.37 42.55
C LYS A 270 75.47 -1.14 43.38
N ALA A 271 74.97 0.05 43.01
CA ALA A 271 75.28 1.30 43.70
C ALA A 271 74.43 1.55 44.96
N SER A 272 73.11 1.30 44.93
CA SER A 272 72.21 1.66 46.05
C SER A 272 70.99 0.74 46.23
N GLY A 273 71.11 -0.55 45.87
CA GLY A 273 70.08 -1.55 46.15
C GLY A 273 68.75 -1.28 45.43
N ASN A 274 67.63 -1.24 46.16
CA ASN A 274 66.29 -1.10 45.58
C ASN A 274 66.00 0.28 44.98
N ILE A 275 66.79 1.32 45.31
CA ILE A 275 66.69 2.65 44.67
C ILE A 275 66.92 2.59 43.15
N ALA A 276 67.52 1.49 42.66
CA ALA A 276 67.57 1.17 41.24
C ALA A 276 66.19 1.13 40.55
N GLY A 277 65.10 0.90 41.29
CA GLY A 277 63.74 0.99 40.79
C GLY A 277 63.42 2.37 40.20
N LEU A 278 64.00 3.45 40.72
CA LEU A 278 63.84 4.81 40.17
C LEU A 278 64.45 4.94 38.76
N CYS A 279 65.56 4.22 38.49
CA CYS A 279 66.18 4.20 37.17
C CYS A 279 65.24 3.57 36.13
N THR A 280 64.61 2.45 36.49
CA THR A 280 63.61 1.77 35.65
C THR A 280 62.36 2.64 35.49
N TRP A 281 61.87 3.25 36.57
CA TRP A 281 60.72 4.15 36.55
C TRP A 281 60.91 5.33 35.58
N VAL A 282 62.03 6.06 35.66
CA VAL A 282 62.33 7.18 34.74
C VAL A 282 62.35 6.71 33.28
N ARG A 283 62.98 5.56 33.02
CA ARG A 283 63.12 5.01 31.66
C ARG A 283 61.77 4.55 31.09
N SER A 284 60.94 3.92 31.91
CA SER A 284 59.63 3.42 31.49
C SER A 284 58.60 4.55 31.36
N MET A 285 58.71 5.61 32.19
CA MET A 285 57.97 6.87 32.01
C MET A 285 58.35 7.55 30.69
N TYR A 286 59.64 7.68 30.38
CA TYR A 286 60.10 8.23 29.10
C TYR A 286 59.55 7.45 27.89
N LYS A 287 59.53 6.11 27.96
CA LYS A 287 58.91 5.28 26.91
C LYS A 287 57.40 5.53 26.80
N TYR A 288 56.69 5.57 27.92
CA TYR A 288 55.25 5.83 27.97
C TYR A 288 54.89 7.17 27.32
N ILE A 289 55.58 8.25 27.69
CA ILE A 289 55.30 9.62 27.20
C ILE A 289 55.51 9.72 25.68
N ASN A 290 56.57 9.09 25.16
CA ASN A 290 56.82 9.08 23.72
C ASN A 290 55.72 8.36 22.92
N ILE A 291 55.14 7.29 23.49
CA ILE A 291 54.00 6.60 22.87
C ILE A 291 52.72 7.42 23.05
N ALA A 292 52.48 7.98 24.25
CA ALA A 292 51.33 8.82 24.57
C ALA A 292 51.25 10.06 23.66
N LYS A 293 52.39 10.66 23.30
CA LYS A 293 52.49 11.75 22.32
C LYS A 293 51.92 11.37 20.95
N ILE A 294 52.11 10.13 20.51
CA ILE A 294 51.60 9.64 19.22
C ILE A 294 50.10 9.31 19.34
N VAL A 295 49.68 8.76 20.48
CA VAL A 295 48.30 8.34 20.75
C VAL A 295 47.35 9.53 20.98
N ALA A 296 47.78 10.58 21.65
CA ALA A 296 46.95 11.75 21.97
C ALA A 296 46.28 12.43 20.73
N PRO A 297 47.02 12.79 19.66
CA PRO A 297 46.40 13.35 18.46
C PRO A 297 45.52 12.34 17.72
N LYS A 298 45.84 11.03 17.77
CA LYS A 298 44.99 9.98 17.20
C LYS A 298 43.66 9.87 17.94
N ARG A 299 43.67 9.93 19.28
CA ARG A 299 42.45 9.93 20.10
C ARG A 299 41.56 11.14 19.84
N GLU A 300 42.13 12.33 19.67
CA GLU A 300 41.34 13.52 19.35
C GLU A 300 40.75 13.47 17.93
N LYS A 301 41.54 13.02 16.94
CA LYS A 301 41.05 12.78 15.57
C LYS A 301 39.92 11.75 15.56
N LEU A 302 40.09 10.66 16.31
CA LEU A 302 39.07 9.63 16.47
C LEU A 302 37.81 10.20 17.10
N ARG A 303 37.92 10.95 18.20
CA ARG A 303 36.78 11.60 18.86
C ARG A 303 35.97 12.47 17.90
N ILE A 304 36.66 13.30 17.10
CA ILE A 304 36.01 14.15 16.09
C ILE A 304 35.33 13.29 15.01
N ALA A 305 36.00 12.23 14.54
CA ALA A 305 35.45 11.32 13.53
C ALA A 305 34.21 10.55 14.04
N THR A 306 34.23 10.05 15.28
CA THR A 306 33.09 9.40 15.92
C THR A 306 31.90 10.36 16.09
N ILE A 307 32.14 11.62 16.47
CA ILE A 307 31.07 12.64 16.55
C ILE A 307 30.47 12.90 15.17
N LYS A 308 31.30 13.08 14.14
CA LYS A 308 30.84 13.26 12.75
C LYS A 308 30.02 12.06 12.27
N LEU A 309 30.50 10.85 12.53
CA LEU A 309 29.80 9.61 12.18
C LEU A 309 28.44 9.51 12.89
N ARG A 310 28.35 9.91 14.16
CA ARG A 310 27.08 9.95 14.90
C ARG A 310 26.07 10.92 14.27
N VAL A 311 26.52 12.11 13.88
CA VAL A 311 25.66 13.10 13.20
C VAL A 311 25.23 12.59 11.83
N ALA A 312 26.13 11.97 11.07
CA ALA A 312 25.83 11.40 9.77
C ALA A 312 24.84 10.22 9.86
N ASN A 313 24.99 9.34 10.86
CA ASN A 313 24.04 8.26 11.13
C ASN A 313 22.65 8.78 11.47
N LYS A 314 22.55 9.84 12.29
CA LYS A 314 21.24 10.45 12.60
C LYS A 314 20.57 11.01 11.34
N LYS A 315 21.33 11.71 10.49
CA LYS A 315 20.81 12.24 9.23
C LYS A 315 20.38 11.11 8.27
N LYS A 316 21.13 10.01 8.22
CA LYS A 316 20.77 8.82 7.45
C LYS A 316 19.42 8.25 7.92
N GLU A 317 19.24 8.08 9.23
CA GLU A 317 18.00 7.59 9.82
C GLU A 317 16.79 8.47 9.46
N GLU A 318 16.93 9.80 9.61
CA GLU A 318 15.89 10.77 9.21
C GLU A 318 15.53 10.66 7.70
N GLN A 319 16.52 10.41 6.84
CA GLN A 319 16.29 10.24 5.41
C GLN A 319 15.67 8.88 5.07
N GLU A 320 16.04 7.81 5.77
CA GLU A 320 15.46 6.47 5.63
C GLU A 320 13.98 6.44 6.09
N GLU A 321 13.67 7.09 7.21
CA GLU A 321 12.29 7.26 7.68
C GLU A 321 11.43 7.98 6.65
N GLU A 322 11.95 9.05 6.05
CA GLU A 322 11.16 9.75 5.05
C GLU A 322 11.04 8.96 3.74
N LEU A 323 12.08 8.25 3.32
CA LEU A 323 11.97 7.34 2.19
C LEU A 323 10.89 6.28 2.44
N ALA A 324 10.82 5.72 3.66
CA ALA A 324 9.79 4.78 4.04
C ALA A 324 8.39 5.42 3.98
N ARG A 325 8.23 6.66 4.44
CA ARG A 325 6.96 7.41 4.36
C ARG A 325 6.49 7.60 2.92
N VAL A 326 7.37 8.05 2.03
CA VAL A 326 7.05 8.29 0.61
C VAL A 326 6.73 6.96 -0.09
N THR A 327 7.50 5.91 0.20
CA THR A 327 7.25 4.57 -0.37
C THR A 327 5.91 4.00 0.07
N ALA A 328 5.56 4.14 1.36
CA ALA A 328 4.26 3.72 1.89
C ALA A 328 3.10 4.51 1.27
N GLU A 329 3.31 5.79 0.97
CA GLU A 329 2.32 6.60 0.28
C GLU A 329 2.10 6.15 -1.16
N VAL A 330 3.17 5.88 -1.92
CA VAL A 330 3.08 5.28 -3.27
C VAL A 330 2.32 3.96 -3.24
N GLU A 331 2.61 3.09 -2.26
CA GLU A 331 1.92 1.81 -2.11
C GLU A 331 0.42 1.99 -1.81
N ARG A 332 0.06 2.94 -0.94
CA ARG A 332 -1.35 3.29 -0.69
C ARG A 332 -2.07 3.73 -1.97
N TYR A 333 -1.42 4.55 -2.80
CA TYR A 333 -2.01 4.98 -4.07
C TYR A 333 -2.13 3.82 -5.08
N ASN A 334 -1.17 2.90 -5.12
CA ASN A 334 -1.27 1.68 -5.93
C ASN A 334 -2.45 0.80 -5.51
N GLN A 335 -2.69 0.66 -4.21
CA GLN A 335 -3.85 -0.07 -3.68
C GLN A 335 -5.17 0.61 -4.08
N GLN A 336 -5.26 1.94 -3.94
CA GLN A 336 -6.42 2.71 -4.41
C GLN A 336 -6.65 2.55 -5.92
N LEU A 337 -5.59 2.53 -6.72
CA LEU A 337 -5.66 2.30 -8.17
C LEU A 337 -6.19 0.90 -8.49
N ALA A 338 -5.74 -0.13 -7.77
CA ALA A 338 -6.23 -1.49 -7.93
C ALA A 338 -7.73 -1.60 -7.61
N GLU A 339 -8.17 -0.97 -6.52
CA GLU A 339 -9.59 -0.92 -6.14
C GLU A 339 -10.45 -0.18 -7.17
N GLU A 340 -10.03 1.01 -7.63
CA GLU A 340 -10.77 1.76 -8.65
C GLU A 340 -10.78 1.04 -10.00
N ASN A 341 -9.69 0.35 -10.38
CA ASN A 341 -9.68 -0.49 -11.57
C ASN A 341 -10.63 -1.68 -11.46
N ALA A 342 -10.72 -2.33 -10.29
CA ALA A 342 -11.68 -3.40 -10.07
C ALA A 342 -13.13 -2.91 -10.18
N LYS A 343 -13.45 -1.73 -9.62
CA LYS A 343 -14.78 -1.10 -9.76
C LYS A 343 -15.07 -0.73 -11.22
N LYS A 344 -14.09 -0.17 -11.93
CA LYS A 344 -14.19 0.17 -13.35
C LYS A 344 -14.45 -1.07 -14.21
N GLN A 345 -13.71 -2.15 -13.98
CA GLN A 345 -13.90 -3.41 -14.70
C GLN A 345 -15.30 -3.99 -14.44
N ALA A 346 -15.75 -4.03 -13.18
CA ALA A 346 -17.09 -4.50 -12.86
C ALA A 346 -18.19 -3.69 -13.55
N LEU A 347 -18.01 -2.36 -13.66
CA LEU A 347 -18.94 -1.48 -14.39
C LEU A 347 -18.89 -1.72 -15.91
N GLU A 348 -17.71 -1.94 -16.47
CA GLU A 348 -17.50 -2.32 -17.89
C GLU A 348 -18.18 -3.65 -18.23
N ASP A 349 -18.04 -4.66 -17.37
CA ASP A 349 -18.67 -5.97 -17.54
C ASP A 349 -20.19 -5.87 -17.47
N ASP A 350 -20.72 -5.06 -16.54
CA ASP A 350 -22.16 -4.83 -16.40
C ASP A 350 -22.76 -4.04 -17.58
N ALA A 351 -22.04 -3.03 -18.07
CA ALA A 351 -22.42 -2.30 -19.28
C ALA A 351 -22.44 -3.24 -20.50
N THR A 352 -21.41 -4.07 -20.66
CA THR A 352 -21.31 -5.05 -21.77
C THR A 352 -22.44 -6.06 -21.73
N ARG A 353 -22.74 -6.61 -20.54
CA ARG A 353 -23.88 -7.52 -20.33
C ARG A 353 -25.22 -6.85 -20.65
N THR A 354 -25.41 -5.59 -20.21
CA THR A 354 -26.63 -4.82 -20.50
C THR A 354 -26.79 -4.60 -22.00
N LYS A 355 -25.70 -4.25 -22.70
CA LYS A 355 -25.67 -4.08 -24.15
C LYS A 355 -26.01 -5.37 -24.89
N GLN A 356 -25.37 -6.49 -24.56
CA GLN A 356 -25.68 -7.79 -25.16
C GLN A 356 -27.15 -8.19 -24.96
N ARG A 357 -27.70 -7.97 -23.76
CA ARG A 357 -29.11 -8.23 -23.47
C ARG A 357 -30.03 -7.34 -24.28
N MET A 358 -29.69 -6.06 -24.41
CA MET A 358 -30.44 -5.09 -25.22
C MET A 358 -30.41 -5.46 -26.71
N ASP A 359 -29.25 -5.80 -27.26
CA ASP A 359 -29.09 -6.20 -28.66
C ASP A 359 -29.87 -7.47 -28.97
N SER A 360 -29.84 -8.46 -28.06
CA SER A 360 -30.64 -9.68 -28.17
C SER A 360 -32.15 -9.38 -28.15
N ALA A 361 -32.58 -8.49 -27.25
CA ALA A 361 -33.98 -8.11 -27.14
C ALA A 361 -34.47 -7.33 -28.37
N ASN A 362 -33.67 -6.41 -28.91
CA ASN A 362 -33.94 -5.72 -30.17
C ASN A 362 -34.06 -6.71 -31.33
N GLY A 363 -33.12 -7.65 -31.45
CA GLY A 363 -33.17 -8.68 -32.50
C GLY A 363 -34.45 -9.52 -32.44
N LEU A 364 -34.93 -9.87 -31.25
CA LEU A 364 -36.20 -10.58 -31.07
C LEU A 364 -37.41 -9.71 -31.42
N ILE A 365 -37.43 -8.43 -31.02
CA ILE A 365 -38.51 -7.49 -31.37
C ILE A 365 -38.58 -7.28 -32.88
N ASP A 366 -37.42 -7.14 -33.54
CA ASP A 366 -37.33 -6.97 -34.99
C ASP A 366 -37.77 -8.23 -35.72
N ALA A 367 -37.36 -9.41 -35.26
CA ALA A 367 -37.82 -10.70 -35.82
C ALA A 367 -39.34 -10.89 -35.66
N LEU A 368 -39.92 -10.39 -34.58
CA LEU A 368 -41.36 -10.44 -34.31
C LEU A 368 -42.14 -9.25 -34.89
N SER A 369 -41.50 -8.33 -35.61
CA SER A 369 -42.15 -7.13 -36.15
C SER A 369 -43.27 -7.47 -37.15
N GLY A 370 -43.03 -8.45 -38.04
CA GLY A 370 -44.05 -8.95 -38.97
C GLY A 370 -45.21 -9.65 -38.25
N GLU A 371 -44.90 -10.44 -37.21
CA GLU A 371 -45.94 -11.10 -36.40
C GLU A 371 -46.74 -10.07 -35.58
N ARG A 372 -46.11 -8.99 -35.12
CA ARG A 372 -46.78 -7.85 -34.47
C ARG A 372 -47.81 -7.21 -35.40
N GLU A 373 -47.43 -6.92 -36.64
CA GLU A 373 -48.38 -6.38 -37.63
C GLU A 373 -49.53 -7.34 -37.88
N ARG A 374 -49.23 -8.64 -38.04
CA ARG A 374 -50.23 -9.67 -38.24
C ARG A 374 -51.20 -9.79 -37.06
N TRP A 375 -50.70 -9.87 -35.83
CA TRP A 375 -51.52 -9.91 -34.61
C TRP A 375 -52.33 -8.63 -34.43
N THR A 376 -51.80 -7.48 -34.83
CA THR A 376 -52.56 -6.22 -34.81
C THR A 376 -53.73 -6.27 -35.78
N ARG A 377 -53.51 -6.77 -37.01
CA ARG A 377 -54.61 -7.00 -37.98
C ARG A 377 -55.63 -8.01 -37.43
N GLN A 378 -55.17 -9.15 -36.92
CA GLN A 378 -56.05 -10.17 -36.34
C GLN A 378 -56.86 -9.66 -35.14
N SER A 379 -56.28 -8.85 -34.27
CA SER A 379 -57.00 -8.23 -33.14
C SER A 379 -58.14 -7.33 -33.64
N ASN A 380 -57.88 -6.53 -34.69
CA ASN A 380 -58.90 -5.71 -35.33
C ASN A 380 -59.98 -6.56 -36.03
N ASP A 381 -59.59 -7.65 -36.69
CA ASP A 381 -60.52 -8.57 -37.35
C ASP A 381 -61.43 -9.26 -36.32
N PHE A 382 -60.87 -9.74 -35.20
CA PHE A 382 -61.65 -10.31 -34.10
C PHE A 382 -62.62 -9.29 -33.51
N LYS A 383 -62.20 -8.04 -33.33
CA LYS A 383 -63.09 -6.97 -32.86
C LYS A 383 -64.27 -6.78 -33.82
N SER A 384 -64.01 -6.69 -35.13
CA SER A 384 -65.05 -6.58 -36.16
C SER A 384 -65.98 -7.80 -36.20
N LEU A 385 -65.43 -9.02 -36.09
CA LEU A 385 -66.21 -10.25 -36.03
C LEU A 385 -67.12 -10.30 -34.80
N ILE A 386 -66.62 -9.92 -33.62
CA ILE A 386 -67.41 -9.87 -32.39
C ILE A 386 -68.55 -8.84 -32.52
N GLU A 387 -68.30 -7.68 -33.13
CA GLU A 387 -69.32 -6.65 -33.38
C GLU A 387 -70.44 -7.16 -34.31
N ARG A 388 -70.08 -7.89 -35.37
CA ARG A 388 -71.03 -8.44 -36.36
C ARG A 388 -71.70 -9.75 -35.94
N LEU A 389 -71.14 -10.46 -34.96
CA LEU A 389 -71.57 -11.79 -34.52
C LEU A 389 -73.08 -11.85 -34.18
N ILE A 390 -73.62 -10.76 -33.65
CA ILE A 390 -75.02 -10.64 -33.23
C ILE A 390 -75.96 -10.92 -34.41
N GLY A 391 -75.66 -10.35 -35.58
CA GLY A 391 -76.44 -10.52 -36.80
C GLY A 391 -76.08 -11.81 -37.54
N ASP A 392 -74.79 -12.12 -37.68
CA ASP A 392 -74.32 -13.30 -38.40
C ASP A 392 -74.88 -14.60 -37.77
N VAL A 393 -74.93 -14.67 -36.43
CA VAL A 393 -75.53 -15.82 -35.72
C VAL A 393 -77.06 -15.81 -35.86
N ALA A 394 -77.72 -14.65 -35.84
CA ALA A 394 -79.17 -14.56 -36.02
C ALA A 394 -79.60 -15.10 -37.39
N LEU A 395 -78.92 -14.68 -38.46
CA LEU A 395 -79.18 -15.15 -39.81
C LEU A 395 -78.84 -16.64 -40.00
N SER A 396 -77.72 -17.09 -39.45
CA SER A 396 -77.31 -18.49 -39.51
C SER A 396 -78.30 -19.42 -38.78
N CYS A 397 -78.71 -19.04 -37.57
CA CYS A 397 -79.70 -19.80 -36.79
C CYS A 397 -81.07 -19.76 -37.44
N ALA A 398 -81.47 -18.64 -38.06
CA ALA A 398 -82.72 -18.54 -38.81
C ALA A 398 -82.72 -19.49 -40.01
N PHE A 399 -81.62 -19.52 -40.77
CA PHE A 399 -81.46 -20.44 -41.89
C PHE A 399 -81.56 -21.90 -41.45
N ILE A 400 -80.85 -22.29 -40.38
CA ILE A 400 -80.88 -23.66 -39.85
C ILE A 400 -82.29 -24.04 -39.35
N SER A 401 -82.99 -23.10 -38.70
CA SER A 401 -84.28 -23.36 -38.07
C SER A 401 -85.45 -23.41 -39.06
N TYR A 402 -85.43 -22.58 -40.11
CA TYR A 402 -86.57 -22.41 -41.01
C TYR A 402 -86.35 -22.95 -42.43
N CYS A 403 -85.12 -22.92 -42.97
CA CYS A 403 -84.90 -23.17 -44.40
C CYS A 403 -84.84 -24.67 -44.78
N GLY A 404 -84.81 -25.58 -43.81
CA GLY A 404 -84.68 -27.02 -44.02
C GLY A 404 -85.71 -27.64 -44.98
N PRO A 405 -87.02 -27.33 -44.88
CA PRO A 405 -88.04 -27.91 -45.77
C PRO A 405 -88.06 -27.36 -47.21
N PHE A 406 -87.42 -26.22 -47.46
CA PHE A 406 -87.46 -25.54 -48.77
C PHE A 406 -86.47 -26.15 -49.77
N ASN A 407 -86.73 -25.95 -51.07
CA ASN A 407 -85.82 -26.35 -52.16
C ASN A 407 -84.68 -25.32 -52.36
N SER A 408 -83.68 -25.65 -53.19
CA SER A 408 -82.48 -24.82 -53.39
C SER A 408 -82.80 -23.38 -53.79
N GLU A 409 -83.75 -23.18 -54.71
CA GLU A 409 -84.16 -21.85 -55.18
C GLU A 409 -84.73 -20.99 -54.04
N PHE A 410 -85.68 -21.52 -53.26
CA PHE A 410 -86.25 -20.79 -52.12
C PHE A 410 -85.23 -20.56 -51.01
N ARG A 411 -84.35 -21.53 -50.73
CA ARG A 411 -83.28 -21.34 -49.74
C ARG A 411 -82.35 -20.19 -50.13
N HIS A 412 -82.02 -20.05 -51.42
CA HIS A 412 -81.18 -18.95 -51.90
C HIS A 412 -81.89 -17.60 -51.79
N GLN A 413 -83.18 -17.53 -52.16
CA GLN A 413 -84.00 -16.32 -52.03
C GLN A 413 -84.20 -15.88 -50.58
N LEU A 414 -84.37 -16.84 -49.67
CA LEU A 414 -84.48 -16.57 -48.23
C LEU A 414 -83.17 -16.02 -47.67
N CYS A 415 -82.02 -16.58 -48.04
CA CYS A 415 -80.71 -16.04 -47.62
C CYS A 415 -80.46 -14.61 -48.12
N THR A 416 -80.81 -14.30 -49.37
CA THR A 416 -80.56 -12.96 -49.92
C THR A 416 -81.48 -11.91 -49.33
N LYS A 417 -82.77 -12.22 -49.12
CA LYS A 417 -83.74 -11.29 -48.52
C LYS A 417 -83.52 -11.04 -47.04
N THR A 418 -82.97 -11.99 -46.29
CA THR A 418 -82.64 -11.78 -44.87
C THR A 418 -81.30 -11.08 -44.67
N SER A 419 -80.48 -10.96 -45.73
CA SER A 419 -79.16 -10.30 -45.67
C SER A 419 -79.18 -8.81 -46.04
N THR A 420 -80.26 -8.32 -46.64
CA THR A 420 -80.57 -6.88 -46.86
C THR A 420 -81.41 -6.36 -45.72
#